data_AF-A0A9W8R8P7-F1
#
_entry.id   AF-A0A9W8R8P7-F1
#
_cell.length_a   1.000
_cell.length_b   1.000
_cell.length_c   1.000
_cell.angle_alpha   90.00
_cell.angle_beta   90.00
_cell.angle_gamma   90.00
#
_symmetry.space_group_name_H-M   'P 1'
#
loop_
_entity.id
_entity.type
_entity.pdbx_description
1 polymer ?
#
loop_
_entity_poly.entity_id
_entity_poly.type
_entity_poly.pdbx_seq_one_letter_code
_entity_poly.pdbx_strand_id
1 'polypeptide(L)'
;MAMFLIHLKSCDLTKLQKQGQFWHIFFASGGVLISQDEADTWTSHLPISLDTDWKSLDPKESVYKVLGGWQGPSPVTIDKVLVCSAWRPSIAIAQRFALDSLRVFLVGDAAHQNIPTG
;
A
#
# COMPACT_ATOMS: atom_id res chain seq x y z
N MET A 1 -1.43 12.29 6.40
CA MET A 1 -1.88 10.90 6.30
C MET A 1 -0.70 10.02 5.92
N ALA A 2 -0.61 8.82 6.46
CA ALA A 2 0.31 7.77 6.04
C ALA A 2 -0.49 6.54 5.59
N MET A 3 0.19 5.54 5.02
CA MET A 3 -0.40 4.27 4.62
C MET A 3 0.22 3.16 5.45
N PHE A 4 -0.62 2.34 6.09
CA PHE A 4 -0.21 1.08 6.68
C PHE A 4 -0.23 0.00 5.59
N LEU A 5 0.94 -0.54 5.26
CA LEU A 5 1.15 -1.51 4.19
C LEU A 5 1.28 -2.91 4.81
N ILE A 6 0.51 -3.85 4.29
CA ILE A 6 0.50 -5.23 4.75
C ILE A 6 0.66 -6.13 3.55
N HIS A 7 1.79 -6.83 3.46
CA HIS A 7 2.01 -7.86 2.48
C HIS A 7 1.59 -9.20 3.07
N LEU A 8 0.77 -9.96 2.35
CA LEU A 8 0.18 -11.20 2.84
C LEU A 8 0.06 -12.27 1.74
N LYS A 9 -0.12 -13.51 2.20
CA LYS A 9 -0.58 -14.64 1.41
C LYS A 9 -2.04 -14.94 1.69
N SER A 10 -2.84 -15.12 0.65
CA SER A 10 -4.22 -15.59 0.73
C SER A 10 -4.68 -16.24 -0.57
N CYS A 11 -5.22 -17.45 -0.45
CA CYS A 11 -5.89 -18.16 -1.55
C CYS A 11 -7.43 -17.95 -1.60
N ASP A 12 -8.00 -17.04 -0.79
CA ASP A 12 -9.46 -16.78 -0.75
C ASP A 12 -9.89 -15.85 -1.90
N LEU A 13 -9.64 -16.31 -3.14
CA LEU A 13 -9.89 -15.57 -4.37
C LEU A 13 -11.36 -15.18 -4.54
N THR A 14 -12.27 -16.01 -4.04
CA THR A 14 -13.72 -15.75 -4.12
C THR A 14 -14.11 -14.43 -3.45
N LYS A 15 -13.38 -14.03 -2.39
CA LYS A 15 -13.59 -12.75 -1.72
C LYS A 15 -12.67 -11.65 -2.24
N LEU A 16 -11.39 -11.95 -2.45
CA LEU A 16 -10.40 -10.97 -2.88
C LEU A 16 -10.69 -10.43 -4.29
N GLN A 17 -11.21 -11.28 -5.17
CA GLN A 17 -11.59 -10.95 -6.55
C GLN A 17 -13.10 -10.86 -6.73
N LYS A 18 -13.85 -10.50 -5.66
CA LYS A 18 -15.31 -10.34 -5.73
C LYS A 18 -15.75 -9.31 -6.78
N GLN A 19 -14.87 -8.37 -7.14
CA GLN A 19 -15.09 -7.35 -8.18
C GLN A 19 -14.43 -7.70 -9.53
N GLY A 20 -13.98 -8.95 -9.70
CA GLY A 20 -13.20 -9.41 -10.85
C GLY A 20 -11.69 -9.49 -10.57
N GLN A 21 -10.93 -9.93 -11.56
CA GLN A 21 -9.46 -9.97 -11.52
C GLN A 21 -8.89 -8.55 -11.71
N PHE A 22 -7.86 -8.20 -10.94
CA PHE A 22 -7.19 -6.90 -11.01
C PHE A 22 -5.75 -6.99 -10.52
N TRP A 23 -4.91 -6.05 -10.97
CA TRP A 23 -3.61 -5.77 -10.37
C TRP A 23 -3.74 -4.78 -9.22
N HIS A 24 -4.46 -3.68 -9.42
CA HIS A 24 -4.72 -2.66 -8.41
C HIS A 24 -6.23 -2.43 -8.31
N ILE A 25 -6.78 -2.47 -7.10
CA ILE A 25 -8.13 -1.98 -6.82
C ILE A 25 -8.05 -0.88 -5.77
N PHE A 26 -8.60 0.29 -6.13
CA PHE A 26 -8.70 1.45 -5.24
C PHE A 26 -10.14 1.55 -4.73
N PHE A 27 -10.30 1.48 -3.43
CA PHE A 27 -11.61 1.59 -2.79
C PHE A 27 -11.95 3.06 -2.51
N ALA A 28 -13.23 3.41 -2.55
CA ALA A 28 -13.71 4.76 -2.22
C ALA A 28 -13.43 5.16 -0.75
N SER A 29 -13.07 4.21 0.14
CA SER A 29 -12.56 4.47 1.49
C SER A 29 -11.12 4.96 1.54
N GLY A 30 -10.42 5.01 0.39
CA GLY A 30 -8.99 5.27 0.29
C GLY A 30 -8.11 4.03 0.51
N GLY A 31 -8.71 2.88 0.85
CA GLY A 31 -8.00 1.61 0.90
C GLY A 31 -7.54 1.15 -0.49
N VAL A 32 -6.47 0.37 -0.54
CA VAL A 32 -5.97 -0.25 -1.78
C VAL A 32 -5.68 -1.71 -1.53
N LEU A 33 -6.03 -2.57 -2.47
CA LEU A 33 -5.51 -3.94 -2.53
C LEU A 33 -4.78 -4.13 -3.87
N ILE A 34 -3.59 -4.72 -3.78
CA ILE A 34 -2.71 -4.92 -4.93
C ILE A 34 -2.38 -6.40 -5.03
N SER A 35 -2.69 -7.02 -6.17
CA SER A 35 -2.17 -8.34 -6.49
C SER A 35 -0.72 -8.22 -6.91
N GLN A 36 0.18 -8.98 -6.29
CA GLN A 36 1.61 -8.95 -6.61
C GLN A 36 1.96 -9.99 -7.68
N ASP A 37 1.23 -11.10 -7.74
CA ASP A 37 1.51 -12.23 -8.63
C ASP A 37 0.27 -12.88 -9.25
N GLU A 38 -0.93 -12.31 -9.06
CA GLU A 38 -2.23 -12.85 -9.50
C GLU A 38 -2.59 -14.23 -8.93
N ALA A 39 -1.81 -14.76 -7.99
CA ALA A 39 -2.02 -16.08 -7.42
C ALA A 39 -2.47 -15.98 -5.96
N ASP A 40 -1.55 -15.65 -5.06
CA ASP A 40 -1.80 -15.67 -3.62
C ASP A 40 -1.08 -14.55 -2.87
N THR A 41 -0.23 -13.74 -3.54
CA THR A 41 0.48 -12.64 -2.89
C THR A 41 -0.24 -11.31 -3.08
N TRP A 42 -0.56 -10.66 -1.97
CA TRP A 42 -1.29 -9.41 -1.95
C TRP A 42 -0.60 -8.36 -1.10
N THR A 43 -0.79 -7.09 -1.46
CA THR A 43 -0.41 -5.94 -0.65
C THR A 43 -1.65 -5.10 -0.38
N SER A 44 -1.98 -4.90 0.89
CA SER A 44 -3.10 -4.07 1.34
C SER A 44 -2.57 -2.74 1.88
N HIS A 45 -3.15 -1.62 1.46
CA HIS A 45 -2.83 -0.29 1.97
C HIS A 45 -4.04 0.27 2.73
N LEU A 46 -3.86 0.54 4.02
CA LEU A 46 -4.86 1.20 4.87
C LEU A 46 -4.43 2.64 5.16
N PRO A 47 -5.21 3.66 4.80
CA PRO A 47 -4.97 5.03 5.24
C PRO A 47 -5.01 5.14 6.77
N ILE A 48 -3.98 5.78 7.36
CA ILE A 48 -3.87 6.02 8.80
C ILE A 48 -3.44 7.47 9.09
N SER A 49 -3.70 7.94 10.31
CA SER A 49 -3.18 9.24 10.76
C SER A 49 -1.65 9.19 10.86
N LEU A 50 -1.01 10.37 10.80
CA LEU A 50 0.45 10.47 10.98
C LEU A 50 0.90 10.10 12.40
N ASP A 51 0.01 10.29 13.38
CA ASP A 51 0.29 10.03 14.80
C ASP A 51 -0.05 8.58 15.21
N THR A 52 -0.59 7.78 14.28
CA THR A 52 -0.92 6.38 14.55
C THR A 52 0.35 5.54 14.67
N ASP A 53 0.56 4.89 15.82
CA ASP A 53 1.56 3.82 15.94
C ASP A 53 1.07 2.57 15.20
N TRP A 54 1.49 2.43 13.95
CA TRP A 54 1.10 1.31 13.09
C TRP A 54 1.48 -0.05 13.67
N LYS A 55 2.50 -0.14 14.53
CA LYS A 55 2.92 -1.41 15.15
C LYS A 55 1.90 -1.95 16.14
N SER A 56 1.02 -1.08 16.65
CA SER A 56 -0.08 -1.45 17.54
C SER A 56 -1.31 -1.97 16.79
N LEU A 57 -1.36 -1.82 15.47
CA LEU A 57 -2.50 -2.25 14.65
C LEU A 57 -2.44 -3.74 14.37
N ASP A 58 -3.57 -4.43 14.48
CA ASP A 58 -3.68 -5.81 14.02
C ASP A 58 -3.69 -5.85 12.47
N PRO A 59 -2.78 -6.60 11.82
CA PRO A 59 -2.72 -6.68 10.37
C PRO A 59 -3.98 -7.30 9.73
N LYS A 60 -4.58 -8.32 10.35
CA LYS A 60 -5.74 -9.01 9.75
C LYS A 60 -6.97 -8.10 9.77
N GLU A 61 -7.26 -7.48 10.91
CA GLU A 61 -8.34 -6.51 11.05
C GLU A 61 -8.15 -5.31 10.12
N SER A 62 -6.90 -4.90 9.89
CA SER A 62 -6.58 -3.81 8.97
C SER A 62 -6.88 -4.19 7.50
N VAL A 63 -6.56 -5.42 7.08
CA VAL A 63 -6.96 -5.94 5.75
C VAL A 63 -8.49 -6.00 5.65
N TYR A 64 -9.19 -6.48 6.67
CA TYR A 64 -10.66 -6.55 6.64
C TYR A 64 -11.29 -5.17 6.50
N LYS A 65 -10.75 -4.15 7.18
CA LYS A 65 -11.18 -2.75 7.03
C LYS A 65 -10.98 -2.24 5.60
N VAL A 66 -9.85 -2.56 4.96
CA VAL A 66 -9.59 -2.17 3.56
C VAL A 66 -10.65 -2.78 2.63
N LEU A 67 -10.86 -4.10 2.72
CA LEU A 67 -11.81 -4.82 1.87
C LEU A 67 -13.27 -4.44 2.13
N GLY A 68 -13.57 -4.08 3.37
CA GLY A 68 -14.90 -3.68 3.82
C GLY A 68 -15.35 -2.30 3.34
N GLY A 69 -14.39 -1.42 3.02
CA GLY A 69 -14.67 -0.06 2.60
C GLY A 69 -15.56 0.68 3.62
N TRP A 70 -16.62 1.32 3.12
CA TRP A 70 -17.54 2.10 3.95
C TRP A 70 -18.59 1.22 4.66
N GLN A 71 -18.71 -0.06 4.30
CA GLN A 71 -19.71 -0.97 4.89
C GLN A 71 -19.22 -1.64 6.18
N GLY A 72 -17.99 -1.33 6.61
CA GLY A 72 -17.35 -2.00 7.74
C GLY A 72 -16.56 -3.25 7.32
N PRO A 73 -15.78 -3.86 8.23
CA PRO A 73 -14.80 -4.87 7.89
C PRO A 73 -15.37 -6.07 7.13
N SER A 74 -14.66 -6.55 6.10
CA SER A 74 -15.02 -7.76 5.34
C SER A 74 -13.99 -8.87 5.57
N PRO A 75 -14.32 -9.92 6.36
CA PRO A 75 -13.37 -10.98 6.68
C PRO A 75 -12.99 -11.85 5.48
N VAL A 76 -11.69 -12.09 5.32
CA VAL A 76 -11.08 -12.98 4.33
C VAL A 76 -10.11 -13.94 5.01
N THR A 77 -9.90 -15.13 4.47
CA THR A 77 -8.85 -16.02 4.99
C THR A 77 -7.49 -15.42 4.69
N ILE A 78 -6.65 -15.23 5.70
CA ILE A 78 -5.25 -14.80 5.55
C ILE A 78 -4.35 -15.95 6.00
N ASP A 79 -3.69 -16.58 5.05
CA ASP A 79 -2.84 -17.75 5.28
C ASP A 79 -1.55 -17.34 6.00
N LYS A 80 -0.96 -16.21 5.59
CA LYS A 80 0.27 -15.70 6.18
C LYS A 80 0.40 -14.19 6.02
N VAL A 81 0.82 -13.49 7.07
CA VAL A 81 1.34 -12.12 6.95
C VAL A 81 2.85 -12.21 6.67
N LEU A 82 3.31 -11.57 5.61
CA LEU A 82 4.71 -11.59 5.18
C LEU A 82 5.51 -10.45 5.78
N VAL A 83 5.01 -9.22 5.66
CA VAL A 83 5.65 -8.02 6.21
C VAL A 83 4.62 -6.92 6.40
N CYS A 84 4.84 -6.11 7.44
CA CYS A 84 4.07 -4.92 7.75
C CYS A 84 5.01 -3.72 7.77
N SER A 85 4.60 -2.60 7.18
CA SER A 85 5.36 -1.35 7.18
C SER A 85 4.42 -0.15 7.11
N ALA A 86 4.95 1.04 7.37
CA ALA A 86 4.22 2.28 7.14
C ALA A 86 4.98 3.14 6.13
N TRP A 87 4.24 3.76 5.22
CA TRP A 87 4.79 4.63 4.19
C TRP A 87 4.06 5.97 4.17
N ARG A 88 4.82 7.05 4.07
CA ARG A 88 4.28 8.40 3.94
C ARG A 88 4.39 8.85 2.49
N PRO A 89 3.27 9.09 1.79
CA PRO A 89 3.30 9.62 0.44
C PRO A 89 3.92 11.02 0.44
N SER A 90 4.77 11.27 -0.57
CA SER A 90 5.38 12.58 -0.82
C SER A 90 5.39 12.85 -2.32
N ILE A 91 5.21 14.13 -2.67
CA ILE A 91 5.44 14.66 -4.02
C ILE A 91 6.50 15.73 -3.87
N ALA A 92 7.68 15.49 -4.41
CA ALA A 92 8.81 16.38 -4.27
C ALA A 92 9.74 16.26 -5.49
N ILE A 93 10.41 17.35 -5.82
CA ILE A 93 11.43 17.38 -6.87
C ILE A 93 12.60 18.25 -6.41
N ALA A 94 13.82 17.79 -6.65
CA ALA A 94 15.02 18.55 -6.40
C ALA A 94 15.07 19.75 -7.35
N GLN A 95 15.48 20.92 -6.84
CA GLN A 95 15.63 22.11 -7.68
C GLN A 95 16.70 21.96 -8.76
N ARG A 96 17.71 21.12 -8.50
CA ARG A 96 18.81 20.80 -9.42
C ARG A 96 19.18 19.33 -9.26
N PHE A 97 19.46 18.63 -10.36
CA PHE A 97 19.77 17.19 -10.36
C PHE A 97 21.28 16.92 -10.41
N ALA A 98 22.09 17.96 -10.61
CA ALA A 98 23.54 17.89 -10.58
C ALA A 98 24.10 19.19 -10.02
N LEU A 99 25.31 19.13 -9.49
CA LEU A 99 26.10 20.33 -9.23
C LEU A 99 26.66 20.90 -10.54
N ASP A 100 26.97 22.19 -10.54
CA ASP A 100 27.55 22.87 -11.71
C ASP A 100 28.89 22.26 -12.15
N SER A 101 29.61 21.58 -11.23
CA SER A 101 30.84 20.86 -11.52
C SER A 101 30.65 19.52 -12.25
N LEU A 102 29.41 19.03 -12.36
CA LEU A 102 29.05 17.75 -12.97
C LEU A 102 29.78 16.53 -12.38
N ARG A 103 30.17 16.60 -11.10
CA ARG A 103 30.80 15.47 -10.39
C ARG A 103 29.85 14.73 -9.45
N VAL A 104 28.70 15.32 -9.13
CA VAL A 104 27.69 14.75 -8.24
C VAL A 104 26.33 14.93 -8.87
N PHE A 105 25.57 13.83 -8.92
CA PHE A 105 24.24 13.75 -9.52
C PHE A 105 23.26 13.15 -8.51
N LEU A 106 22.02 13.64 -8.53
CA LEU A 106 20.87 13.04 -7.86
C LEU A 106 20.05 12.27 -8.90
N VAL A 107 19.64 11.06 -8.57
CA VAL A 107 18.85 10.17 -9.44
C VAL A 107 17.81 9.39 -8.62
N GLY A 108 16.73 8.97 -9.28
CA GLY A 108 15.63 8.23 -8.63
C GLY A 108 14.95 9.03 -7.51
N ASP A 109 14.57 8.34 -6.44
CA ASP A 109 13.88 8.94 -5.28
C ASP A 109 14.68 10.03 -4.56
N ALA A 110 16.01 10.08 -4.75
CA ALA A 110 16.85 11.18 -4.25
C ALA A 110 16.63 12.49 -5.02
N ALA A 111 16.13 12.42 -6.26
CA ALA A 111 15.88 13.58 -7.12
C ALA A 111 14.39 13.91 -7.25
N HIS A 112 13.51 12.90 -7.23
CA HIS A 112 12.08 13.09 -7.37
C HIS A 112 11.29 12.01 -6.62
N GLN A 113 10.23 12.41 -5.92
CA GLN A 113 9.31 11.51 -5.23
C GLN A 113 7.90 11.74 -5.78
N ASN A 114 7.19 10.66 -6.06
CA ASN A 114 5.80 10.68 -6.51
C ASN A 114 4.96 9.70 -5.69
N ILE A 115 3.64 9.88 -5.72
CA ILE A 115 2.68 8.91 -5.19
C ILE A 115 2.46 7.84 -6.27
N PRO A 116 2.63 6.53 -5.98
CA PRO A 116 2.56 5.46 -6.96
C PRO A 116 1.10 5.07 -7.23
N THR A 117 0.33 5.99 -7.81
CA THR A 117 -1.09 5.76 -8.17
C THR A 117 -1.29 5.05 -9.52
N GLY A 118 -0.21 4.75 -10.25
CA GLY A 118 -0.24 4.12 -11.57
C GLY A 118 0.96 4.52 -12.41
#